data_AF-A0A9Q0ZNL1-F1
#
_entry.id   AF-A0A9Q0ZNL1-F1
#
_cell.length_a   1.000
_cell.length_b   1.000
_cell.length_c   1.000
_cell.angle_alpha   90.00
_cell.angle_beta   90.00
_cell.angle_gamma   90.00
#
_symmetry.space_group_name_H-M   'P 1'
#
loop_
_entity.id
_entity.type
_entity.pdbx_description
1 polymer ?
#
loop_
_entity_poly.entity_id
_entity_poly.type
_entity_poly.pdbx_seq_one_letter_code
_entity_poly.pdbx_strand_id
1 'polypeptide(L)'
;MDIVESVLNLAVQNPAEEDFSAADLTWTKFGTAERHDEVALIPYDRVDAFIIGECSSPECPTRFHIERGRKRARGTLKDYKTDEYLEYKLYWCSFRS
;
A
#
# COMPACT_ATOMS: atom_id res chain seq x y z
N MET A 1 -1.12 -14.60 -13.57
CA MET A 1 -0.85 -14.34 -12.15
C MET A 1 -1.91 -15.07 -11.35
N ASP A 2 -1.48 -15.95 -10.46
CA ASP A 2 -2.34 -16.58 -9.46
C ASP A 2 -2.93 -15.51 -8.52
N ILE A 3 -4.15 -15.76 -8.03
CA ILE A 3 -4.84 -14.85 -7.11
C ILE A 3 -4.46 -15.21 -5.68
N VAL A 4 -3.99 -14.23 -4.92
CA VAL A 4 -3.61 -14.39 -3.52
C VAL A 4 -4.78 -13.99 -2.63
N GLU A 5 -5.25 -14.94 -1.80
CA GLU A 5 -6.41 -14.71 -0.92
C GLU A 5 -6.04 -14.17 0.47
N SER A 6 -4.73 -14.13 0.82
CA SER A 6 -4.26 -13.70 2.14
C SER A 6 -3.03 -12.81 2.06
N VAL A 7 -3.07 -11.68 2.78
CA VAL A 7 -1.99 -10.67 2.81
C VAL A 7 -0.66 -11.26 3.30
N LEU A 8 -0.71 -12.31 4.12
CA LEU A 8 0.46 -13.00 4.66
C LEU A 8 1.25 -13.77 3.57
N ASN A 9 0.62 -14.05 2.44
CA ASN A 9 1.24 -14.72 1.30
C ASN A 9 1.83 -13.72 0.28
N LEU A 10 1.65 -12.42 0.48
CA LEU A 10 2.25 -11.40 -0.37
C LEU A 10 3.73 -11.20 0.00
N ALA A 11 4.58 -11.13 -1.02
CA ALA A 11 5.98 -10.79 -0.83
C ALA A 11 6.12 -9.30 -0.50
N VAL A 12 6.81 -8.99 0.61
CA VAL A 12 7.19 -7.62 0.95
C VAL A 12 8.31 -7.17 0.00
N GLN A 13 8.08 -6.04 -0.67
CA GLN A 13 8.99 -5.44 -1.63
C GLN A 13 9.63 -4.19 -1.03
N ASN A 14 10.96 -4.13 -1.04
CA ASN A 14 11.71 -3.01 -0.48
C ASN A 14 12.78 -2.56 -1.50
N PRO A 15 12.40 -1.77 -2.53
CA PRO A 15 13.35 -1.25 -3.51
C PRO A 15 14.51 -0.51 -2.83
N ALA A 16 15.73 -0.67 -3.36
CA ALA A 16 16.93 -0.05 -2.76
C ALA A 16 17.05 1.44 -3.08
N GLU A 17 16.30 1.93 -4.08
CA GLU A 17 16.29 3.33 -4.52
C GLU A 17 15.78 4.27 -3.42
N GLU A 18 16.23 5.52 -3.45
CA GLU A 18 15.86 6.52 -2.45
C GLU A 18 14.36 6.84 -2.50
N ASP A 19 13.84 7.02 -3.71
CA ASP A 19 12.43 7.11 -4.06
C ASP A 19 12.09 6.07 -5.14
N PHE A 20 10.84 5.62 -5.18
CA PHE A 20 10.36 4.63 -6.14
C PHE A 20 8.86 4.84 -6.41
N SER A 21 8.34 4.21 -7.45
CA SER A 21 7.01 4.44 -7.99
C SER A 21 6.23 3.14 -8.20
N ALA A 22 5.01 3.22 -8.72
CA ALA A 22 4.24 2.02 -9.07
C ALA A 22 4.93 1.17 -10.16
N ALA A 23 5.76 1.78 -11.01
CA ALA A 23 6.49 1.07 -12.07
C ALA A 23 7.59 0.15 -11.54
N ASP A 24 8.09 0.43 -10.33
CA ASP A 24 9.20 -0.30 -9.70
C ASP A 24 8.71 -1.46 -8.84
N LEU A 25 7.39 -1.65 -8.73
CA LEU A 25 6.76 -2.68 -7.93
C LEU A 25 6.21 -3.81 -8.80
N THR A 26 6.29 -5.03 -8.26
CA THR A 26 5.60 -6.20 -8.81
C THR A 26 4.20 -6.28 -8.22
N TRP A 27 3.19 -6.04 -9.05
CA TRP A 27 1.78 -6.10 -8.65
C TRP A 27 1.27 -7.53 -8.63
N THR A 28 0.50 -7.87 -7.60
CA THR A 28 -0.10 -9.20 -7.41
C THR A 28 -1.61 -9.07 -7.32
N LYS A 29 -2.34 -9.99 -7.96
CA LYS A 29 -3.80 -10.05 -7.82
C LYS A 29 -4.15 -10.54 -6.42
N PHE A 30 -4.89 -9.73 -5.67
CA PHE A 30 -5.30 -10.01 -4.30
C PHE A 30 -6.82 -9.96 -4.16
N GLY A 31 -7.40 -10.97 -3.54
CA GLY A 31 -8.85 -11.10 -3.37
C GLY A 31 -9.33 -12.49 -3.72
N THR A 32 -10.58 -12.60 -4.17
CA THR A 32 -11.19 -13.86 -4.62
C THR A 32 -11.23 -13.93 -6.16
N ALA A 33 -11.54 -15.11 -6.69
CA ALA A 33 -11.72 -15.29 -8.14
C ALA A 33 -12.74 -14.32 -8.76
N GLU A 34 -13.79 -13.98 -8.00
CA GLU A 34 -14.87 -13.09 -8.44
C GLU A 34 -14.57 -11.59 -8.22
N ARG A 35 -13.71 -11.26 -7.24
CA ARG A 35 -13.36 -9.89 -6.86
C ARG A 35 -11.90 -9.82 -6.44
N HIS A 36 -11.06 -9.25 -7.29
CA HIS A 36 -9.65 -9.04 -7.00
C HIS A 36 -9.22 -7.63 -7.38
N ASP A 37 -8.24 -7.13 -6.63
CA ASP A 37 -7.52 -5.90 -6.91
C ASP A 37 -6.04 -6.23 -7.20
N GLU A 38 -5.32 -5.31 -7.82
CA GLU A 38 -3.87 -5.41 -7.94
C GLU A 38 -3.22 -4.69 -6.77
N VAL A 39 -2.38 -5.40 -6.02
CA VAL A 39 -1.72 -4.86 -4.83
C VAL A 39 -0.24 -5.18 -4.83
N ALA A 40 0.54 -4.29 -4.21
CA ALA A 40 1.93 -4.54 -3.85
C ALA A 40 2.10 -4.25 -2.35
N LEU A 41 2.93 -5.05 -1.68
CA LEU A 41 3.20 -4.90 -0.26
C LEU A 41 4.57 -4.29 -0.07
N ILE A 42 4.65 -3.13 0.59
CA ILE A 42 5.90 -2.44 0.92
C ILE A 42 6.02 -2.21 2.44
N PRO A 43 7.24 -2.05 2.98
CA PRO A 43 7.43 -1.63 4.36
C PRO A 43 6.77 -0.27 4.64
N TYR A 44 6.15 -0.13 5.81
CA TYR A 44 5.43 1.10 6.17
C TYR A 44 6.33 2.35 6.21
N ASP A 45 7.58 2.19 6.65
CA ASP A 45 8.62 3.23 6.65
C ASP A 45 9.04 3.68 5.25
N ARG A 46 8.72 2.91 4.22
CA ARG A 46 9.02 3.23 2.81
C ARG A 46 7.86 3.90 2.09
N VAL A 47 6.72 4.12 2.75
CA VAL A 47 5.55 4.77 2.15
C VAL A 47 5.87 6.20 1.68
N ASP A 48 6.68 6.95 2.43
CA ASP A 48 7.04 8.32 2.03
C ASP A 48 7.93 8.32 0.78
N ALA A 49 8.88 7.38 0.67
CA ALA A 49 9.72 7.19 -0.52
C ALA A 49 8.88 6.83 -1.76
N PHE A 50 7.86 5.98 -1.60
CA PHE A 50 6.90 5.66 -2.66
C PHE A 50 6.13 6.91 -3.13
N ILE A 51 5.60 7.69 -2.18
CA ILE A 51 4.81 8.89 -2.50
C ILE A 51 5.66 9.93 -3.24
N ILE A 52 6.93 10.10 -2.86
CA ILE A 52 7.86 11.04 -3.51
C ILE A 52 8.14 10.60 -4.95
N GLY A 53 8.47 9.33 -5.16
CA GLY A 53 8.77 8.80 -6.50
C GLY A 53 7.54 8.87 -7.41
N GLU A 54 6.37 8.47 -6.90
CA GLU A 54 5.12 8.52 -7.67
C GLU A 54 4.69 9.96 -8.01
N CYS A 55 4.93 10.92 -7.12
CA CYS A 55 4.66 12.34 -7.39
C CYS A 55 5.62 12.94 -8.43
N SER A 56 6.80 12.35 -8.59
CA SER A 56 7.84 12.79 -9.53
C SER A 56 7.68 12.17 -10.92
N SER A 57 6.75 11.23 -11.09
CA SER A 57 6.46 10.61 -12.38
C SER A 57 5.90 11.63 -13.40
N PRO A 58 6.62 11.88 -14.52
CA PRO A 58 6.21 12.88 -15.51
C PRO A 58 4.98 12.44 -16.32
N GLU A 59 4.71 11.13 -16.39
CA GLU A 59 3.58 10.58 -17.14
C GLU A 59 2.25 10.77 -16.41
N CYS A 60 2.28 10.76 -15.08
CA CYS A 60 1.10 10.84 -14.22
C CYS A 60 1.41 11.69 -12.97
N PRO A 61 1.41 13.04 -13.06
CA PRO A 61 1.72 13.90 -11.93
C PRO A 61 0.65 13.77 -10.85
N THR A 62 0.90 12.88 -9.89
CA THR A 62 -0.04 12.49 -8.84
C THR A 62 0.21 13.31 -7.59
N ARG A 63 -0.85 13.89 -7.01
CA ARG A 63 -0.77 14.54 -5.69
C ARG A 63 -1.46 13.69 -4.66
N PHE A 64 -0.71 13.31 -3.62
CA PHE A 64 -1.23 12.57 -2.48
C PHE A 64 -1.64 13.51 -1.35
N HIS A 65 -2.85 13.30 -0.84
CA HIS A 65 -3.40 13.97 0.33
C HIS A 65 -3.64 12.94 1.42
N ILE A 66 -3.22 13.21 2.66
CA ILE A 66 -3.51 12.33 3.80
C ILE A 66 -4.96 12.58 4.22
N GLU A 67 -5.81 11.57 4.07
CA GLU A 67 -7.22 11.64 4.48
C GLU A 67 -7.39 11.29 5.95
N ARG A 68 -6.84 10.13 6.36
CA ARG A 68 -7.04 9.57 7.72
C ARG A 68 -5.86 8.70 8.12
N GLY A 69 -5.66 8.53 9.42
CA GLY A 69 -4.73 7.54 9.96
C GLY A 69 -5.28 6.88 11.23
N ARG A 70 -4.96 5.60 11.43
CA ARG A 70 -5.30 4.86 12.64
C ARG A 70 -4.04 4.17 13.15
N LYS A 71 -3.66 4.48 14.40
CA LYS A 71 -2.63 3.80 15.17
C LYS A 71 -3.28 3.21 16.42
N ARG A 72 -3.28 1.89 16.55
CA ARG A 72 -3.80 1.20 17.75
C ARG A 72 -2.69 0.45 18.46
N ALA A 73 -2.59 0.62 19.77
CA ALA A 73 -1.67 -0.15 20.59
C ALA A 73 -2.16 -1.62 20.70
N ARG A 74 -1.23 -2.58 20.55
CA ARG A 74 -1.52 -4.01 20.70
C ARG A 74 -2.08 -4.31 22.10
N GLY A 75 -3.11 -5.16 22.18
CA GLY A 75 -3.74 -5.56 23.46
C GLY A 75 -4.87 -4.65 23.94
N THR A 76 -5.29 -3.66 23.14
CA THR A 76 -6.42 -2.78 23.48
C THR A 76 -7.79 -3.34 23.11
N LEU A 77 -7.86 -4.41 22.31
CA LEU A 77 -9.11 -5.07 21.92
C LEU A 77 -9.31 -6.37 22.69
N LYS A 78 -10.54 -6.60 23.17
CA LYS A 78 -10.94 -7.83 23.88
C LYS A 78 -11.10 -9.04 22.96
N ASP A 79 -11.51 -8.77 21.72
CA ASP A 79 -11.63 -9.73 20.62
C ASP A 79 -11.21 -8.97 19.34
N TYR A 80 -10.48 -9.61 18.43
CA TYR A 80 -9.98 -8.94 17.23
C TYR A 80 -9.72 -9.88 16.07
N LYS A 81 -9.95 -9.40 14.85
CA LYS A 81 -9.41 -10.00 13.62
C LYS A 81 -7.97 -9.57 13.40
N THR A 82 -7.17 -10.39 12.73
CA THR A 82 -5.71 -10.18 12.53
C THR A 82 -5.38 -8.80 11.96
N ASP A 83 -6.26 -8.26 11.12
CA ASP A 83 -6.18 -6.95 10.47
C ASP A 83 -6.57 -5.75 11.36
N GLU A 84 -7.23 -5.93 12.52
CA GLU A 84 -7.72 -4.80 13.33
C GLU A 84 -6.65 -4.00 14.08
N TYR A 85 -5.45 -4.58 14.22
CA TYR A 85 -4.27 -3.91 14.78
C TYR A 85 -3.38 -3.24 13.74
N LEU A 86 -3.72 -3.33 12.45
CA LEU A 86 -2.89 -2.74 11.41
C LEU A 86 -2.88 -1.21 11.55
N GLU A 87 -1.68 -0.64 11.72
CA GLU A 87 -1.49 0.79 11.56
C GLU A 87 -1.64 1.14 10.08
N TYR A 88 -2.53 2.08 9.76
CA TYR A 88 -2.70 2.50 8.39
C TYR A 88 -2.83 4.02 8.28
N LYS A 89 -2.42 4.54 7.13
CA LYS A 89 -2.76 5.88 6.64
C LYS A 89 -3.50 5.71 5.32
N LEU A 90 -4.62 6.40 5.18
CA LEU A 90 -5.38 6.48 3.95
C LEU A 90 -4.91 7.72 3.20
N TYR A 91 -4.49 7.53 1.95
CA TYR A 91 -4.13 8.61 1.05
C TYR A 91 -5.17 8.73 -0.05
N TRP A 92 -5.44 9.96 -0.49
CA TRP A 92 -6.20 10.25 -1.70
C TRP A 92 -5.26 10.85 -2.73
N CYS A 93 -5.17 10.22 -3.90
CA CYS A 93 -4.45 10.73 -5.06
C CYS A 93 -5.38 11.54 -5.99
N SER A 94 -4.89 12.69 -6.47
CA SER A 94 -5.53 13.47 -7.54
C SER A 94 -4.56 13.67 -8.71
N PHE A 95 -5.08 13.59 -9.93
CA PHE A 95 -4.33 13.88 -11.15
C PHE A 95 -4.54 15.33 -11.54
N ARG A 96 -3.46 16.02 -11.92
CA ARG A 96 -3.59 17.31 -12.62
C ARG A 96 -3.82 17.03 -14.10
N SER A 97 -5.05 17.26 -14.55
CA SER A 97 -5.36 17.44 -15.98
C SER A 97 -4.85 18.79 -16.48
#